data_AF-A0A1G1D9L7-F1
#
_entry.id   AF-A0A1G1D9L7-F1
#
_cell.length_a   1.000
_cell.length_b   1.000
_cell.length_c   1.000
_cell.angle_alpha   90.00
_cell.angle_beta   90.00
_cell.angle_gamma   90.00
#
_symmetry.space_group_name_H-M   'P 1'
#
loop_
_entity.id
_entity.type
_entity.pdbx_description
1 polymer ?
#
loop_
_entity_poly.entity_id
_entity_poly.type
_entity_poly.pdbx_seq_one_letter_code
_entity_poly.pdbx_strand_id
1 'polypeptide(L)'
;MTMLKRNNKFYDSSKFGQPQIRVYHRKGRRKTSPRYLLKCGCCDQKLEIYYGEDGLEIGGVNGAVEDWREILFPLLLIKQKDGRFEDQKKKRVH
;
A
#
# COMPACT_ATOMS: atom_id res chain seq x y z
N MET A 1 3.68 3.10 -14.45
CA MET A 1 3.08 2.42 -13.29
C MET A 1 1.61 2.14 -13.60
N THR A 2 1.24 0.89 -13.87
CA THR A 2 -0.13 0.53 -14.25
C THR A 2 -0.96 0.37 -12.98
N MET A 3 -1.89 1.30 -12.74
CA MET A 3 -2.75 1.23 -11.55
C MET A 3 -3.88 0.25 -11.79
N LEU A 4 -4.04 -0.70 -10.88
CA LEU A 4 -5.21 -1.58 -10.87
C LEU A 4 -6.46 -0.72 -10.66
N LYS A 5 -7.47 -0.88 -11.52
CA LYS A 5 -8.78 -0.25 -11.35
C LYS A 5 -9.40 -0.81 -10.06
N ARG A 6 -9.73 0.07 -9.10
CA ARG A 6 -10.34 -0.31 -7.82
C ARG A 6 -11.71 0.35 -7.68
N ASN A 7 -12.63 -0.33 -7.00
CA ASN A 7 -13.87 0.28 -6.53
C ASN A 7 -13.59 1.05 -5.24
N ASN A 8 -13.95 2.33 -5.20
CA ASN A 8 -13.79 3.19 -4.03
C ASN A 8 -15.10 3.41 -3.26
N LYS A 9 -16.07 2.51 -3.42
CA LYS A 9 -17.36 2.54 -2.70
C LYS A 9 -17.14 2.36 -1.20
N PHE A 10 -17.88 3.13 -0.41
CA PHE A 10 -17.91 2.99 1.05
C PHE A 10 -18.48 1.63 1.42
N TYR A 11 -17.81 0.95 2.36
CA TYR A 11 -18.17 -0.36 2.87
C TYR A 11 -18.23 -1.49 1.81
N ASP A 12 -17.46 -1.40 0.73
CA ASP A 12 -17.36 -2.50 -0.25
C ASP A 12 -16.45 -3.63 0.27
N SER A 13 -17.07 -4.70 0.75
CA SER A 13 -16.40 -5.91 1.26
C SER A 13 -16.38 -7.09 0.28
N SER A 14 -16.91 -6.92 -0.94
CA SER A 14 -17.15 -8.00 -1.91
C SER A 14 -15.90 -8.84 -2.26
N LYS A 15 -14.71 -8.22 -2.21
CA LYS A 15 -13.46 -8.84 -2.65
C LYS A 15 -12.70 -9.60 -1.56
N PHE A 16 -12.74 -9.12 -0.32
CA PHE A 16 -11.87 -9.63 0.76
C PHE A 16 -12.63 -9.99 2.05
N GLY A 17 -13.97 -9.92 2.04
CA GLY A 17 -14.78 -10.10 3.25
C GLY A 17 -14.65 -8.96 4.27
N GLN A 18 -13.89 -7.91 3.94
CA GLN A 18 -13.67 -6.72 4.76
C GLN A 18 -13.72 -5.47 3.87
N PRO A 19 -14.16 -4.30 4.38
CA PRO A 19 -14.22 -3.06 3.62
C PRO A 19 -12.89 -2.72 2.95
N GLN A 20 -12.90 -2.62 1.63
CA GLN A 20 -11.72 -2.32 0.83
C GLN A 20 -11.17 -0.93 1.14
N ILE A 21 -9.84 -0.82 1.24
CA ILE A 21 -9.16 0.48 1.26
C ILE A 21 -9.49 1.21 -0.05
N ARG A 22 -9.99 2.44 0.09
CA ARG A 22 -10.28 3.33 -1.04
C ARG A 22 -9.00 4.05 -1.41
N VAL A 23 -8.56 3.91 -2.66
CA VAL A 23 -7.26 4.39 -3.14
C VAL A 23 -7.46 5.47 -4.19
N TYR A 24 -6.87 6.63 -3.96
CA TYR A 24 -6.87 7.74 -4.90
C TYR A 24 -5.43 8.13 -5.22
N HIS A 25 -5.09 8.16 -6.50
CA HIS A 25 -3.79 8.66 -6.93
C HIS A 25 -3.86 10.15 -7.24
N ARG A 26 -2.94 10.91 -6.65
CA ARG A 26 -2.86 12.36 -6.84
C ARG A 26 -1.51 12.67 -7.48
N LYS A 27 -1.55 13.16 -8.72
CA LYS A 27 -0.36 13.67 -9.41
C LYS A 27 0.20 14.86 -8.63
N GLY A 28 1.52 14.95 -8.57
CA GLY A 28 2.21 16.11 -8.01
C GLY A 28 1.85 17.37 -8.80
N ARG A 29 1.73 18.51 -8.10
CA ARG A 29 1.48 19.82 -8.71
C ARG A 29 2.25 20.89 -7.94
N ARG A 30 3.01 21.74 -8.66
CA ARG A 30 3.81 22.82 -8.05
C ARG A 30 4.68 22.27 -6.91
N LYS A 31 4.44 22.74 -5.67
CA LYS A 31 5.17 22.36 -4.45
C LYS A 31 4.65 21.08 -3.78
N THR A 32 3.68 20.37 -4.38
CA THR A 32 3.16 19.11 -3.80
C THR A 32 3.67 17.90 -4.56
N SER A 33 4.33 17.00 -3.84
CA SER A 33 4.82 15.72 -4.34
C SER A 33 3.65 14.80 -4.76
N PRO A 34 3.87 13.91 -5.74
CA PRO A 34 2.87 12.92 -6.10
C PRO A 34 2.65 11.94 -4.93
N ARG A 35 1.41 11.44 -4.81
CA ARG A 35 1.04 10.62 -3.66
C ARG A 35 -0.16 9.72 -3.90
N TYR A 36 -0.26 8.68 -3.07
CA TYR A 36 -1.49 7.94 -2.85
C TYR A 36 -2.21 8.49 -1.62
N LEU A 37 -3.49 8.79 -1.77
CA LEU A 37 -4.41 9.00 -0.65
C LEU A 37 -5.17 7.70 -0.42
N LEU A 38 -4.90 7.06 0.71
CA LEU A 38 -5.62 5.91 1.21
C LEU A 38 -6.70 6.40 2.16
N LYS A 39 -7.94 5.98 1.94
CA LYS A 39 -9.03 6.17 2.91
C LYS A 39 -9.52 4.82 3.40
N CYS A 40 -9.93 4.76 4.66
CA CYS A 40 -10.63 3.59 5.19
C CYS A 40 -11.87 3.27 4.33
N GLY A 41 -12.13 1.98 4.18
CA GLY A 41 -13.35 1.49 3.54
C GLY A 41 -14.60 1.75 4.39
N CYS A 42 -14.44 1.81 5.71
CA CYS A 42 -15.55 1.88 6.68
C CYS A 42 -15.71 3.21 7.43
N CYS A 43 -14.77 4.15 7.29
CA CYS A 43 -14.83 5.44 7.97
C CYS A 43 -14.06 6.51 7.18
N ASP A 44 -13.97 7.72 7.75
CA ASP A 44 -13.34 8.88 7.10
C ASP A 44 -11.84 9.05 7.41
N GLN A 45 -11.26 8.12 8.17
CA GLN A 45 -9.81 8.08 8.41
C GLN A 45 -9.04 7.92 7.09
N LYS A 46 -7.85 8.52 7.04
CA LYS A 46 -7.03 8.59 5.84
C LYS A 46 -5.54 8.58 6.16
N LEU A 47 -4.75 8.10 5.20
CA LEU A 47 -3.29 8.08 5.20
C LEU A 47 -2.82 8.53 3.82
N GLU A 48 -1.75 9.32 3.77
CA GLU A 48 -1.07 9.65 2.53
C GLU A 48 0.28 8.94 2.45
N ILE A 49 0.61 8.47 1.25
CA ILE A 49 1.92 7.90 0.90
C ILE A 49 2.50 8.75 -0.22
N TYR A 50 3.52 9.54 0.11
CA TYR A 50 4.28 10.28 -0.90
C TYR A 50 5.38 9.39 -1.46
N TYR A 51 5.71 9.60 -2.73
CA TYR A 51 6.78 8.86 -3.38
C TYR A 51 7.59 9.79 -4.28
N GLY A 52 8.88 9.48 -4.43
CA GLY A 52 9.82 10.20 -5.27
C GLY A 52 10.88 9.26 -5.82
N GLU A 53 11.95 9.82 -6.36
CA GLU A 53 13.10 9.04 -6.84
C GLU A 53 13.87 8.40 -5.68
N ASP A 54 13.95 9.10 -4.54
CA ASP A 54 14.80 8.72 -3.41
C ASP A 54 14.11 7.79 -2.38
N GLY A 55 12.80 7.56 -2.47
CA GLY A 55 12.10 6.76 -1.47
C GLY A 55 10.59 7.01 -1.34
N LEU A 56 10.06 6.57 -0.20
CA LEU A 56 8.66 6.75 0.18
C LEU A 56 8.56 7.50 1.50
N GLU A 57 7.50 8.30 1.62
CA GLU A 57 7.07 8.85 2.90
C GLU A 57 5.69 8.29 3.25
N ILE A 58 5.58 7.59 4.38
CA ILE A 58 4.33 7.00 4.86
C ILE A 58 4.01 7.61 6.22
N GLY A 59 2.89 8.32 6.32
CA GLY A 59 2.44 8.88 7.59
C GLY A 59 3.38 9.93 8.20
N GLY A 60 4.17 10.63 7.38
CA GLY A 60 5.15 11.62 7.81
C GLY A 60 6.55 11.06 8.12
N VAL A 61 6.76 9.76 7.96
CA VAL A 61 8.07 9.12 8.10
C VAL A 61 8.65 8.90 6.70
N ASN A 62 9.85 9.42 6.45
CA ASN A 62 10.56 9.26 5.17
C ASN A 62 11.60 8.13 5.28
N GLY A 63 11.76 7.34 4.22
CA GLY A 63 12.76 6.27 4.14
C GLY A 63 12.95 5.73 2.72
N ALA A 64 14.06 5.03 2.50
CA ALA A 64 14.35 4.37 1.24
C ALA A 64 13.31 3.27 0.93
N VAL A 65 13.14 2.93 -0.35
CA VAL A 65 12.19 1.88 -0.74
C VAL A 65 12.56 0.54 -0.09
N GLU A 66 13.86 0.26 0.01
CA GLU A 66 14.43 -0.94 0.62
C GLU A 66 14.08 -1.04 2.11
N ASP A 67 14.21 0.05 2.88
CA ASP A 67 13.82 0.09 4.30
C ASP A 67 12.34 -0.25 4.48
N TRP A 68 11.47 0.35 3.65
CA TRP A 68 10.05 0.05 3.68
C TRP A 68 9.73 -1.40 3.34
N ARG A 69 10.49 -2.02 2.42
CA ARG A 69 10.32 -3.45 2.10
C ARG A 69 10.67 -4.33 3.30
N GLU A 70 11.79 -4.06 3.97
CA GLU A 70 12.22 -4.81 5.15
C GLU A 70 11.18 -4.72 6.29
N ILE A 71 10.57 -3.55 6.48
CA ILE A 71 9.54 -3.33 7.50
C ILE A 71 8.21 -3.99 7.12
N LEU A 72 7.74 -3.81 5.87
CA LEU A 72 6.37 -4.18 5.48
C LEU A 72 6.24 -5.62 5.01
N PHE A 73 7.24 -6.22 4.36
CA PHE A 73 7.10 -7.58 3.82
C PHE A 73 6.79 -8.64 4.88
N PRO A 74 7.44 -8.66 6.06
CA PRO A 74 7.08 -9.59 7.12
C PRO A 74 5.61 -9.44 7.55
N LEU A 75 5.10 -8.20 7.65
CA LEU A 75 3.71 -7.90 8.00
C LEU A 75 2.71 -8.34 6.92
N LEU A 76 3.15 -8.33 5.66
CA LEU A 76 2.37 -8.80 4.52
C LEU A 76 2.51 -10.31 4.30
N LEU A 77 3.17 -11.03 5.21
CA LEU A 77 3.45 -12.47 5.10
C LEU A 77 4.23 -12.82 3.82
N ILE A 78 5.11 -11.92 3.39
CA ILE A 78 6.00 -12.11 2.25
C ILE A 78 7.40 -12.36 2.81
N LYS A 79 8.04 -13.44 2.35
CA LYS A 79 9.45 -13.71 2.62
C LYS A 79 10.27 -13.42 1.37
N GLN A 80 11.41 -12.76 1.53
CA GLN A 80 12.42 -12.71 0.48
C GLN A 80 13.34 -13.93 0.61
N LYS A 81 13.46 -14.73 -0.45
CA LYS A 81 14.36 -15.89 -0.52
C LYS A 81 15.02 -15.89 -1.89
N ASP A 82 16.36 -15.90 -1.93
CA ASP A 82 17.16 -15.96 -3.15
C ASP A 82 16.74 -14.92 -4.22
N GLY A 83 16.48 -13.68 -3.79
CA GLY A 83 16.01 -12.59 -4.66
C GLY A 83 14.55 -12.70 -5.12
N ARG A 84 13.78 -13.68 -4.64
CA ARG A 84 12.35 -13.88 -4.96
C ARG A 84 11.46 -13.58 -3.75
N PHE A 85 10.23 -13.12 -4.02
CA PHE A 85 9.21 -12.87 -3.00
C PHE A 85 8.23 -14.06 -2.93
N GLU A 86 8.17 -14.73 -1.79
CA GLU A 86 7.30 -15.89 -1.52
C GLU A 86 6.20 -15.52 -0.52
N ASP A 87 4.94 -15.81 -0.85
CA ASP A 87 3.80 -15.69 0.08
C ASP A 87 3.81 -16.86 1.08
N GLN A 88 3.85 -16.54 2.37
CA GLN A 88 3.90 -17.52 3.45
C GLN A 88 2.56 -18.20 3.70
N LYS A 89 1.42 -17.62 3.30
CA LYS A 89 0.10 -18.26 3.50
C LYS A 89 -0.03 -19.57 2.74
N LYS A 90 0.65 -19.71 1.60
CA LYS A 90 0.59 -20.91 0.75
C LYS A 90 1.26 -22.15 1.38
N LYS A 91 2.04 -22.01 2.45
CA LYS A 91 2.73 -23.13 3.11
C LYS A 91 1.99 -23.71 4.33
N ARG A 92 0.84 -23.13 4.72
CA ARG A 92 -0.04 -23.71 5.76
C ARG A 92 -1.07 -24.64 5.12
N VAL A 93 -0.63 -25.74 4.53
CA VAL A 93 -1.46 -26.92 4.30
C VAL A 93 -0.88 -27.97 5.25
N HIS A 94 -1.70 -28.42 6.21
CA HIS A 94 -1.38 -29.53 7.10
C HIS A 94 -1.12 -30.81 6.30
#